data_AF-A0A1E7ENL0-F1
#
_entry.id   AF-A0A1E7ENL0-F1
#
_cell.length_a   1.000
_cell.length_b   1.000
_cell.length_c   1.000
_cell.angle_alpha   90.00
_cell.angle_beta   90.00
_cell.angle_gamma   90.00
#
_symmetry.space_group_name_H-M   'P 1'
#
loop_
_entity.id
_entity.type
_entity.pdbx_description
1 polymer ?
#
loop_
_entity_poly.entity_id
_entity_poly.type
_entity_poly.pdbx_seq_one_letter_code
_entity_poly.pdbx_strand_id
1 'polypeptide(L)'
;MTMTMTLLNDMLEYLFIHKDWLLLICFTVDAINTMVSFPLIIWNGPKWLLKSVDPTSKEKIEDGAATSNNNSITDLSDTDRKSFQILWEIFTIAYEGYAGFTLSTLICLYRIPETRPIFGYSLFVLYLYKAKSFLTGTLLDIKNSPQGQGKLYLILFFYWPLYGGYCFLHLLEFTGIRS
;
A
#
# COMPACT_ATOMS: atom_id res chain seq x y z
N MET A 1 -1.24 41.16 -17.19
CA MET A 1 -0.03 40.54 -16.62
C MET A 1 0.00 40.60 -15.09
N THR A 2 -0.57 41.62 -14.46
CA THR A 2 -0.71 41.75 -12.99
C THR A 2 -1.71 40.75 -12.38
N MET A 3 -2.84 40.51 -13.04
CA MET A 3 -3.91 39.63 -12.54
C MET A 3 -3.51 38.14 -12.46
N THR A 4 -2.61 37.69 -13.33
CA THR A 4 -2.08 36.31 -13.33
C THR A 4 -1.03 36.09 -12.22
N MET A 5 -0.32 37.13 -11.81
CA MET A 5 0.67 37.08 -10.74
C MET A 5 0.01 37.03 -9.36
N THR A 6 -1.08 37.76 -9.15
CA THR A 6 -1.87 37.67 -7.91
C THR A 6 -2.51 36.30 -7.74
N LEU A 7 -3.12 35.74 -8.79
CA LEU A 7 -3.74 34.41 -8.73
C LEU A 7 -2.72 33.31 -8.36
N LEU A 8 -1.52 33.35 -8.96
CA LEU A 8 -0.48 32.36 -8.68
C LEU A 8 0.00 32.43 -7.22
N ASN A 9 0.17 33.63 -6.69
CA ASN A 9 0.60 33.84 -5.31
C ASN A 9 -0.48 33.35 -4.32
N ASP A 10 -1.75 33.67 -4.55
CA ASP A 10 -2.87 33.22 -3.72
C ASP A 10 -2.98 31.69 -3.71
N MET A 11 -2.79 31.06 -4.88
CA MET A 11 -2.80 29.59 -5.01
C MET A 11 -1.64 28.95 -4.24
N LEU A 12 -0.43 29.50 -4.35
CA LEU A 12 0.74 29.00 -3.62
C LEU A 12 0.55 29.14 -2.11
N GLU A 13 0.04 30.28 -1.65
CA GLU A 13 -0.25 30.52 -0.25
C GLU A 13 -1.27 29.50 0.29
N TYR A 14 -2.36 29.27 -0.45
CA TYR A 14 -3.34 28.25 -0.12
C TYR A 14 -2.69 26.86 0.03
N LEU A 15 -1.82 26.48 -0.91
CA LEU A 15 -1.11 25.21 -0.88
C LEU A 15 -0.18 25.07 0.32
N PHE A 16 0.56 26.11 0.70
CA PHE A 16 1.45 26.05 1.87
C PHE A 16 0.68 25.91 3.19
N ILE A 17 -0.46 26.60 3.32
CA ILE A 17 -1.34 26.50 4.50
C ILE A 17 -1.95 25.10 4.61
N HIS A 18 -2.32 24.49 3.47
CA HIS A 18 -3.06 23.23 3.45
C HIS A 18 -2.21 22.00 3.10
N LYS A 19 -0.87 22.14 2.95
CA LYS A 19 0.03 21.05 2.51
C LYS A 19 -0.12 19.78 3.35
N ASP A 20 -0.35 19.91 4.65
CA ASP A 20 -0.49 18.78 5.58
C ASP A 20 -1.66 17.86 5.21
N TRP A 21 -2.70 18.39 4.56
CA TRP A 21 -3.82 17.59 4.06
C TRP A 21 -3.38 16.57 3.01
N LEU A 22 -2.34 16.85 2.23
CA LEU A 22 -1.79 15.89 1.26
C LEU A 22 -1.31 14.63 1.99
N LEU A 23 -0.59 14.81 3.10
CA LEU A 23 -0.12 13.71 3.95
C LEU A 23 -1.28 13.01 4.66
N LEU A 24 -2.15 13.79 5.33
CA LEU A 24 -3.21 13.25 6.18
C LEU A 24 -4.27 12.48 5.38
N ILE A 25 -4.70 12.98 4.23
CA ILE A 25 -5.65 12.28 3.37
C ILE A 25 -5.05 10.98 2.86
N CYS A 26 -3.80 11.03 2.39
CA CYS A 26 -3.11 9.86 1.86
C CYS A 26 -2.99 8.75 2.91
N PHE A 27 -2.54 9.11 4.11
CA PHE A 27 -2.36 8.16 5.20
C PHE A 27 -3.69 7.67 5.78
N THR A 28 -4.73 8.51 5.77
CA THR A 28 -6.09 8.10 6.16
C THR A 28 -6.65 7.04 5.20
N VAL A 29 -6.47 7.22 3.89
CA VAL A 29 -6.88 6.22 2.90
C VAL A 29 -6.13 4.90 3.12
N ASP A 30 -4.83 4.95 3.40
CA ASP A 30 -4.03 3.75 3.68
C ASP A 30 -4.47 3.06 4.98
N ALA A 31 -4.82 3.84 6.02
CA ALA A 31 -5.35 3.33 7.27
C ALA A 31 -6.73 2.69 7.12
N ILE A 32 -7.66 3.32 6.37
CA ILE A 32 -8.97 2.74 6.06
C ILE A 32 -8.78 1.45 5.25
N ASN A 33 -7.92 1.47 4.24
CA ASN A 33 -7.61 0.29 3.45
C ASN A 33 -7.06 -0.83 4.34
N THR A 34 -6.19 -0.51 5.30
CA THR A 34 -5.66 -1.47 6.28
C THR A 34 -6.77 -2.01 7.18
N MET A 35 -7.65 -1.17 7.71
CA MET A 35 -8.77 -1.60 8.55
C MET A 35 -9.76 -2.54 7.83
N VAL A 36 -9.96 -2.34 6.53
CA VAL A 36 -10.85 -3.18 5.72
C VAL A 36 -10.14 -4.45 5.27
N SER A 37 -8.90 -4.34 4.77
CA SER A 37 -8.15 -5.48 4.24
C SER A 37 -7.63 -6.42 5.33
N PHE A 38 -7.36 -5.92 6.54
CA PHE A 38 -6.90 -6.71 7.67
C PHE A 38 -7.80 -7.91 8.02
N PRO A 39 -9.09 -7.71 8.39
CA PRO A 39 -9.98 -8.83 8.70
C PRO A 39 -10.20 -9.73 7.48
N LEU A 40 -10.27 -9.15 6.28
CA LEU A 40 -10.44 -9.90 5.04
C LEU A 40 -9.28 -10.85 4.75
N ILE A 41 -8.05 -10.40 4.98
CA ILE A 41 -6.84 -11.21 4.80
C ILE A 41 -6.74 -12.26 5.90
N ILE A 42 -7.04 -11.94 7.16
CA ILE A 42 -7.03 -12.94 8.24
C ILE A 42 -7.99 -14.10 7.95
N TRP A 43 -9.20 -13.80 7.48
CA TRP A 43 -10.22 -14.83 7.26
C TRP A 43 -10.07 -15.57 5.92
N ASN A 44 -9.72 -14.87 4.84
CA ASN A 44 -9.73 -15.46 3.48
C ASN A 44 -8.35 -15.53 2.82
N GLY A 45 -7.33 -14.91 3.42
CA GLY A 45 -5.98 -14.83 2.89
C GLY A 45 -5.32 -16.16 2.57
N PRO A 46 -5.45 -17.23 3.40
CA PRO A 46 -4.95 -18.57 3.07
C PRO A 46 -5.44 -19.07 1.70
N LYS A 47 -6.76 -18.96 1.48
CA LYS A 47 -7.42 -19.42 0.26
C LYS A 47 -7.07 -18.53 -0.94
N TRP A 48 -6.94 -17.23 -0.74
CA TRP A 48 -6.53 -16.30 -1.79
C TRP A 48 -5.08 -16.48 -2.22
N LEU A 49 -4.18 -16.77 -1.28
CA LEU A 49 -2.77 -17.02 -1.57
C LEU A 49 -2.63 -18.27 -2.45
N LEU A 50 -3.28 -19.38 -2.12
CA LEU A 50 -3.24 -20.60 -2.94
C LEU A 50 -3.79 -20.37 -4.36
N LYS A 51 -4.91 -19.64 -4.49
CA LYS A 51 -5.49 -19.28 -5.80
C LYS A 51 -4.57 -18.40 -6.65
N SER A 52 -3.70 -17.61 -6.02
CA SER A 52 -2.75 -16.73 -6.72
C SER A 52 -1.49 -17.45 -7.22
N VAL A 53 -1.13 -18.57 -6.58
CA VAL A 53 0.05 -19.38 -6.93
C VAL A 53 -0.30 -20.48 -7.94
N ASP A 54 -1.51 -21.04 -7.86
CA ASP A 54 -2.03 -22.00 -8.84
C ASP A 54 -3.48 -21.64 -9.26
N PRO A 55 -3.68 -21.02 -10.44
CA PRO A 55 -5.01 -20.62 -10.92
C PRO A 55 -5.93 -21.81 -11.25
N THR A 56 -5.42 -23.06 -11.22
CA THR A 56 -6.22 -24.27 -11.42
C THR A 56 -6.69 -24.92 -10.10
N SER A 57 -6.32 -24.36 -8.95
CA SER A 57 -6.77 -24.83 -7.64
C SER A 57 -8.30 -24.72 -7.50
N LYS A 58 -8.96 -25.86 -7.23
CA LYS A 58 -10.40 -25.97 -6.96
C LYS A 58 -10.63 -26.50 -5.54
N GLU A 59 -11.68 -26.01 -4.86
CA GLU A 59 -12.14 -26.66 -3.63
C GLU A 59 -12.61 -28.06 -4.01
N LYS A 60 -12.13 -29.06 -3.29
CA LYS A 60 -12.59 -30.44 -3.45
C LYS A 60 -14.08 -30.47 -3.05
N ILE A 61 -14.96 -30.57 -4.03
CA ILE A 61 -16.34 -30.95 -3.78
C ILE A 61 -16.27 -32.40 -3.30
N GLU A 62 -16.72 -32.66 -2.08
CA GLU A 62 -16.85 -34.00 -1.52
C GLU A 62 -17.92 -34.78 -2.29
N ASP A 63 -17.62 -35.20 -3.52
CA ASP A 63 -18.42 -36.20 -4.22
C ASP A 63 -17.47 -37.29 -4.71
N GLY A 64 -17.53 -38.41 -4.00
CA GLY A 64 -16.68 -39.56 -4.23
C GLY A 64 -16.81 -40.10 -5.65
N ALA A 65 -15.80 -39.87 -6.48
CA ALA A 65 -15.50 -40.71 -7.63
C ALA A 65 -14.04 -40.53 -8.02
N ALA A 66 -13.25 -41.59 -7.79
CA ALA A 66 -11.90 -41.71 -8.31
C ALA A 66 -11.92 -41.73 -9.84
N THR A 67 -11.20 -40.83 -10.53
CA THR A 67 -10.31 -41.19 -11.65
C THR A 67 -9.47 -40.02 -12.19
N SER A 68 -8.17 -40.29 -12.29
CA SER A 68 -7.29 -39.99 -13.43
C SER A 68 -6.55 -38.63 -13.56
N ASN A 69 -5.21 -38.81 -13.58
CA ASN A 69 -4.17 -38.11 -14.34
C ASN A 69 -3.47 -36.87 -13.76
N ASN A 70 -2.26 -37.16 -13.24
CA ASN A 70 -1.01 -36.41 -13.39
C ASN A 70 -1.09 -35.04 -14.06
N ASN A 71 -1.23 -34.00 -13.24
CA ASN A 71 -0.45 -32.77 -13.27
C ASN A 71 -0.82 -31.99 -12.00
N SER A 72 0.10 -31.91 -11.04
CA SER A 72 0.12 -31.06 -9.84
C SER A 72 -1.08 -30.10 -9.65
N ILE A 73 -2.25 -30.62 -9.30
CA ILE A 73 -3.37 -29.79 -8.88
C ILE A 73 -3.13 -29.49 -7.40
N THR A 74 -2.82 -28.25 -7.08
CA THR A 74 -2.69 -27.82 -5.69
C THR A 74 -4.09 -27.82 -5.07
N ASP A 75 -4.37 -28.79 -4.20
CA ASP A 75 -5.68 -28.94 -3.53
C ASP A 75 -5.85 -27.76 -2.56
N LEU A 76 -7.01 -27.09 -2.54
CA LEU A 76 -7.27 -25.98 -1.59
C LEU A 76 -7.27 -26.45 -0.12
N SER A 77 -7.31 -27.77 0.11
CA SER A 77 -7.03 -28.41 1.41
C SER A 77 -5.55 -28.33 1.84
N ASP A 78 -4.62 -27.89 0.99
CA ASP A 78 -3.23 -27.65 1.40
C ASP A 78 -3.10 -26.49 2.41
N THR A 79 -4.17 -25.68 2.59
CA THR A 79 -4.29 -24.75 3.74
C THR A 79 -4.28 -25.46 5.09
N ASP A 80 -4.68 -26.75 5.14
CA ASP A 80 -4.68 -27.56 6.37
C ASP A 80 -3.30 -28.19 6.67
N ARG A 81 -2.32 -28.06 5.75
CA ARG A 81 -0.95 -28.52 6.03
C ARG A 81 -0.36 -27.69 7.15
N LYS A 82 0.17 -28.38 8.17
CA LYS A 82 0.82 -27.75 9.33
C LYS A 82 1.92 -26.74 8.95
N SER A 83 2.69 -27.00 7.89
CA SER A 83 3.71 -26.06 7.39
C SER A 83 3.12 -24.78 6.81
N PHE A 84 1.98 -24.88 6.10
CA PHE A 84 1.26 -23.73 5.59
C PHE A 84 0.63 -22.92 6.73
N GLN A 85 0.03 -23.59 7.72
CA GLN A 85 -0.53 -22.93 8.91
C GLN A 85 0.53 -22.16 9.70
N ILE A 86 1.70 -22.74 9.96
CA ILE A 86 2.80 -22.06 10.66
C ILE A 86 3.28 -20.84 9.86
N LEU A 87 3.44 -20.99 8.53
CA LEU A 87 3.85 -19.88 7.68
C LEU A 87 2.78 -18.76 7.70
N TRP A 88 1.51 -19.13 7.65
CA TRP A 88 0.38 -18.21 7.71
C TRP A 88 0.28 -17.48 9.06
N GLU A 89 0.54 -18.16 10.19
CA GLU A 89 0.63 -17.53 11.51
C GLU A 89 1.73 -16.47 11.53
N ILE A 90 2.93 -16.78 11.02
CA ILE A 90 4.04 -15.81 10.96
C ILE A 90 3.65 -14.59 10.10
N PHE A 91 3.00 -14.82 8.95
CA PHE A 91 2.49 -13.73 8.11
C PHE A 91 1.42 -12.90 8.83
N THR A 92 0.54 -13.54 9.59
CA THR A 92 -0.53 -12.87 10.34
C THR A 92 0.04 -12.00 11.45
N ILE A 93 1.05 -12.48 12.20
CA ILE A 93 1.76 -11.68 13.22
C ILE A 93 2.41 -10.44 12.59
N ALA A 94 3.07 -10.60 11.44
CA ALA A 94 3.67 -9.47 10.73
C ALA A 94 2.62 -8.46 10.26
N TYR A 95 1.46 -8.95 9.81
CA TYR A 95 0.37 -8.11 9.34
C TYR A 95 -0.40 -7.41 10.46
N GLU A 96 -0.54 -8.05 11.63
CA GLU A 96 -1.00 -7.44 12.88
C GLU A 96 -0.10 -6.28 13.30
N GLY A 97 1.22 -6.49 13.27
CA GLY A 97 2.20 -5.44 13.55
C GLY A 97 2.04 -4.25 12.59
N TYR A 98 1.83 -4.51 11.31
CA TYR A 98 1.55 -3.46 10.32
C TYR A 98 0.23 -2.72 10.60
N ALA A 99 -0.85 -3.43 10.93
CA ALA A 99 -2.14 -2.81 11.26
C ALA A 99 -2.04 -1.89 12.48
N GLY A 100 -1.39 -2.36 13.55
CA GLY A 100 -1.13 -1.56 14.76
C GLY A 100 -0.23 -0.35 14.48
N PHE A 101 0.82 -0.52 13.66
CA PHE A 101 1.68 0.57 13.23
C PHE A 101 0.90 1.64 12.44
N THR A 102 0.06 1.24 11.49
CA THR A 102 -0.72 2.17 10.68
C THR A 102 -1.71 2.98 11.53
N LEU A 103 -2.44 2.33 12.45
CA LEU A 103 -3.39 3.03 13.32
C LEU A 103 -2.70 3.97 14.31
N SER A 104 -1.62 3.53 14.95
CA SER A 104 -0.86 4.37 15.87
C SER A 104 -0.22 5.56 15.16
N THR A 105 0.34 5.35 13.96
CA THR A 105 0.90 6.42 13.13
C THR A 105 -0.17 7.42 12.71
N LEU A 106 -1.38 6.97 12.36
CA LEU A 106 -2.49 7.87 12.01
C LEU A 106 -2.82 8.79 13.19
N ILE A 107 -2.94 8.23 14.39
CA ILE A 107 -3.19 9.02 15.61
C ILE A 107 -2.07 10.03 15.83
N CYS A 108 -0.80 9.62 15.70
CA CYS A 108 0.36 10.50 15.83
C CYS A 108 0.32 11.66 14.83
N LEU A 109 0.03 11.40 13.54
CA LEU A 109 -0.03 12.45 12.51
C LEU A 109 -1.11 13.51 12.79
N TYR A 110 -2.26 13.10 13.33
CA TYR A 110 -3.34 14.01 13.69
C TYR A 110 -3.07 14.76 15.01
N ARG A 111 -2.43 14.11 15.99
CA ARG A 111 -2.23 14.67 17.34
C ARG A 111 -0.92 15.43 17.52
N ILE A 112 0.13 15.09 16.78
CA ILE A 112 1.49 15.59 16.96
C ILE A 112 2.01 16.10 15.60
N PRO A 113 1.68 17.35 15.21
CA PRO A 113 2.04 17.92 13.92
C PRO A 113 3.54 17.87 13.59
N GLU A 114 4.39 17.94 14.62
CA GLU A 114 5.85 17.92 14.52
C GLU A 114 6.39 16.61 13.93
N THR A 115 5.59 15.53 14.00
CA THR A 115 5.96 14.23 13.43
C THR A 115 5.71 14.14 11.92
N ARG A 116 4.86 15.02 11.37
CA ARG A 116 4.41 14.99 9.97
C ARG A 116 5.57 15.02 8.97
N PRO A 117 6.62 15.86 9.13
CA PRO A 117 7.72 15.89 8.18
C PRO A 117 8.45 14.55 8.12
N ILE A 118 8.79 13.98 9.28
CA ILE A 118 9.53 12.72 9.39
C ILE A 118 8.75 11.59 8.71
N PHE A 119 7.45 11.50 8.99
CA PHE A 119 6.60 10.49 8.36
C PHE A 119 6.40 10.75 6.86
N GLY A 120 6.19 12.00 6.45
CA GLY A 120 6.05 12.37 5.04
C GLY A 120 7.26 11.98 4.20
N TYR A 121 8.47 12.33 4.65
CA TYR A 121 9.71 11.95 3.97
C TYR A 121 9.93 10.43 3.98
N SER A 122 9.67 9.77 5.11
CA SER A 122 9.85 8.32 5.24
C SER A 122 8.92 7.56 4.30
N LEU A 123 7.64 7.95 4.24
CA LEU A 123 6.66 7.36 3.33
C LEU A 123 6.98 7.68 1.88
N PHE A 124 7.40 8.91 1.59
CA PHE A 124 7.82 9.27 0.23
C PHE A 124 8.98 8.40 -0.27
N VAL A 125 10.02 8.22 0.55
CA VAL A 125 11.16 7.34 0.22
C VAL A 125 10.73 5.88 0.07
N LEU A 126 9.86 5.38 0.95
CA LEU A 126 9.31 4.03 0.85
C LEU A 126 8.60 3.81 -0.50
N TYR A 127 7.78 4.77 -0.94
CA TYR A 127 7.06 4.67 -2.21
C TYR A 127 7.97 4.84 -3.43
N LEU A 128 9.04 5.63 -3.34
CA LEU A 128 10.10 5.65 -4.35
C LEU A 128 10.81 4.30 -4.47
N TYR A 129 11.15 3.68 -3.34
CA TYR A 129 11.77 2.35 -3.33
C TYR A 129 10.83 1.29 -3.92
N LYS A 130 9.54 1.36 -3.58
CA LYS A 130 8.50 0.48 -4.12
C LYS A 130 8.36 0.65 -5.63
N ALA A 131 8.31 1.89 -6.14
CA ALA A 131 8.30 2.17 -7.57
C ALA A 131 9.55 1.62 -8.26
N LYS A 132 10.74 1.84 -7.69
CA LYS A 132 12.00 1.29 -8.19
C LYS A 132 11.93 -0.24 -8.29
N SER A 133 11.45 -0.92 -7.26
CA SER A 133 11.32 -2.38 -7.24
C SER A 133 10.44 -2.90 -8.38
N PHE A 134 9.33 -2.22 -8.70
CA PHE A 134 8.49 -2.55 -9.86
C PHE A 134 9.21 -2.33 -11.20
N LEU A 135 10.04 -1.29 -11.31
CA LEU A 135 10.76 -0.95 -12.54
C LEU A 135 11.97 -1.87 -12.80
N THR A 136 12.72 -2.23 -11.75
CA THR A 136 13.96 -3.02 -11.85
C THR A 136 13.75 -4.53 -11.90
N GLY A 137 12.51 -5.01 -11.82
CA GLY A 137 12.17 -6.38 -12.22
C GLY A 137 12.53 -7.47 -11.20
N THR A 138 12.72 -7.17 -9.92
CA THR A 138 12.82 -8.21 -8.88
C THR A 138 11.53 -9.04 -8.73
N LEU A 139 10.44 -8.59 -9.36
CA LEU A 139 9.13 -9.24 -9.43
C LEU A 139 8.69 -9.34 -10.93
N LEU A 140 9.46 -10.09 -11.72
CA LEU A 140 9.31 -10.21 -13.18
C LEU A 140 7.89 -10.63 -13.64
N ASP A 141 7.18 -11.44 -12.84
CA ASP A 141 5.79 -11.81 -13.16
C ASP A 141 4.77 -10.72 -12.86
N ILE A 142 5.08 -9.81 -11.92
CA ILE A 142 4.13 -8.79 -11.50
C ILE A 142 4.11 -7.61 -12.47
N LYS A 143 5.25 -7.25 -13.09
CA LYS A 143 5.36 -6.11 -14.03
C LYS A 143 4.38 -6.19 -15.21
N ASN A 144 4.10 -7.41 -15.69
CA ASN A 144 3.17 -7.65 -16.80
C ASN A 144 1.77 -8.09 -16.35
N SER A 145 1.58 -8.33 -15.04
CA SER A 145 0.26 -8.64 -14.49
C SER A 145 -0.61 -7.36 -14.39
N PRO A 146 -1.92 -7.43 -14.68
CA PRO A 146 -2.84 -6.31 -14.46
C PRO A 146 -2.80 -5.77 -13.02
N GLN A 147 -2.59 -6.66 -12.05
CA GLN A 147 -2.49 -6.33 -10.63
C GLN A 147 -1.22 -5.53 -10.30
N GLY A 148 -0.09 -5.86 -10.93
CA GLY A 148 1.15 -5.12 -10.77
C GLY A 148 1.14 -3.75 -11.42
N GLN A 149 0.57 -3.65 -12.62
CA GLN A 149 0.37 -2.36 -13.28
C GLN A 149 -0.55 -1.46 -12.46
N GLY A 150 -1.67 -1.98 -11.93
CA GLY A 150 -2.56 -1.24 -11.04
C GLY A 150 -1.84 -0.71 -9.79
N LYS A 151 -1.01 -1.52 -9.15
CA LYS A 151 -0.18 -1.09 -8.01
C LYS A 151 0.80 0.01 -8.39
N LEU A 152 1.47 -0.11 -9.54
CA LEU A 152 2.40 0.92 -10.00
C LEU A 152 1.67 2.24 -10.30
N TYR A 153 0.52 2.20 -10.98
CA TYR A 153 -0.28 3.38 -11.25
C TYR A 153 -0.75 4.07 -9.97
N LEU A 154 -1.15 3.30 -8.96
CA LEU A 154 -1.54 3.84 -7.67
C LEU A 154 -0.36 4.53 -6.97
N ILE A 155 0.86 3.99 -7.10
CA ILE A 155 2.06 4.68 -6.61
C ILE A 155 2.29 6.00 -7.36
N LEU A 156 2.22 5.99 -8.69
CA LEU A 156 2.54 7.15 -9.53
C LEU A 156 1.49 8.26 -9.45
N PHE A 157 0.21 7.92 -9.36
CA PHE A 157 -0.90 8.89 -9.48
C PHE A 157 -1.59 9.21 -8.16
N PHE A 158 -1.35 8.44 -7.09
CA PHE A 158 -1.93 8.71 -5.78
C PHE A 158 -0.85 8.94 -4.71
N TYR A 159 -0.01 7.94 -4.42
CA TYR A 159 0.94 8.05 -3.31
C TYR A 159 2.05 9.07 -3.57
N TRP A 160 2.62 9.10 -4.77
CA TRP A 160 3.71 10.01 -5.09
C TRP A 160 3.25 11.48 -5.12
N PRO A 161 2.14 11.86 -5.80
CA PRO A 161 1.68 13.24 -5.76
C PRO A 161 1.33 13.73 -4.35
N LEU A 162 0.80 12.86 -3.49
CA LEU A 162 0.43 13.24 -2.12
C LEU A 162 1.64 13.35 -1.19
N TYR A 163 2.41 12.28 -1.01
CA TYR A 163 3.59 12.33 -0.12
C TYR A 163 4.71 13.20 -0.70
N GLY A 164 4.96 13.08 -2.01
CA GLY A 164 5.96 13.90 -2.71
C GLY A 164 5.54 15.37 -2.78
N GLY A 165 4.26 15.67 -3.00
CA GLY A 165 3.73 17.03 -2.97
C GLY A 165 3.87 17.68 -1.59
N TYR A 166 3.53 16.94 -0.53
CA TYR A 166 3.79 17.37 0.85
C TYR A 166 5.28 17.68 1.08
N CYS A 167 6.17 16.73 0.76
CA CYS A 167 7.62 16.91 0.93
C CYS A 167 8.15 18.09 0.12
N PHE A 168 7.69 18.28 -1.11
CA PHE A 168 8.10 19.38 -1.97
C PHE A 168 7.68 20.74 -1.39
N LEU A 169 6.42 20.89 -0.98
CA LEU A 169 5.93 22.13 -0.35
C LEU A 169 6.64 22.40 0.98
N HIS A 170 6.84 21.37 1.80
CA HIS A 170 7.59 21.50 3.05
C HIS A 170 9.05 21.92 2.81
N LEU A 171 9.70 21.39 1.76
CA LEU A 171 11.06 21.77 1.41
C LEU A 171 11.14 23.23 0.96
N LEU A 172 10.19 23.70 0.13
CA LEU A 172 10.15 25.09 -0.34
C LEU A 172 9.90 26.08 0.80
N GLU A 173 9.08 25.71 1.78
CA GLU A 173 8.88 26.50 3.00
C GLU A 173 10.17 26.56 3.83
N PHE A 174 10.88 25.44 3.97
CA PHE A 174 12.13 25.36 4.72
C PHE A 174 13.29 26.13 4.08
N THR A 175 13.40 26.15 2.74
CA THR A 175 14.49 26.85 2.04
C THR A 175 14.33 28.37 1.99
N GLY A 176 13.27 28.92 2.59
CA GLY A 176 13.12 30.37 2.73
C GLY A 176 12.84 31.10 1.42
N ILE A 177 12.35 30.41 0.39
CA ILE A 177 11.82 31.06 -0.84
C ILE A 177 10.60 31.96 -0.50
N ARG A 178 10.15 31.92 0.76
CA ARG A 178 9.14 32.78 1.38
C ARG A 178 9.64 33.39 2.71
N SER A 179 10.86 33.96 2.75
CA SER A 179 11.26 34.89 3.83
C SER A 179 10.94 36.33 3.45
#